data_AF-A0A7H8KFH1-F1
#
_entry.id   AF-A0A7H8KFH1-F1
#
_cell.length_a   1.000
_cell.length_b   1.000
_cell.length_c   1.000
_cell.angle_alpha   90.00
_cell.angle_beta   90.00
_cell.angle_gamma   90.00
#
_symmetry.space_group_name_H-M   'P 1'
#
loop_
_entity.id
_entity.type
_entity.pdbx_description
1 polymer ?
#
loop_
_entity_poly.entity_id
_entity_poly.type
_entity_poly.pdbx_seq_one_letter_code
_entity_poly.pdbx_strand_id
1 'polypeptide(L)'
;MELARATNRSVRVRNRSALLSRIFLDGPLTRQDLVRSTGLSQPAVSNVVGDLIDEGLVMEAGAAESDGGRPSMMLRIAPRHAVVVGVDVGETRVRVELFDLAMILLASAEYPLEDGGTEPATVAGHVLTGIDRVLAEADARHDEVLGVGIGVSGVVEQGDRAVVDAQTLGWDHVPLERLIAEGTDLPLYIDNGAKTLGQAEMWFGAGRGARHAVFALVGSGVGASVVTNGVTYRGASSSAGEWGHTTLVYGGRPCRCGARGCLEAYVGAEAIIDRYREARRGRAVPGADEESQIAALVAAAETSSTARRVLDETADYLGAGVANLINLFNPERVVLGGWAVMALAELLPAVRAAAGRQALRLPYAQVSIELGELGVDAVALGAATLPIARLLATGGVRR
;
A
#
# COMPACT_ATOMS: atom_id res chain seq x y z
N MET A 1 -8.45 10.04 -29.58
CA MET A 1 -9.15 9.67 -28.33
C MET A 1 -10.63 9.83 -28.59
N GLU A 2 -11.30 8.77 -29.06
CA GLU A 2 -12.76 8.79 -29.24
C GLU A 2 -13.43 8.91 -27.87
N LEU A 3 -14.02 10.07 -27.60
CA LEU A 3 -14.90 10.26 -26.45
C LEU A 3 -16.16 9.43 -26.70
N ALA A 4 -16.19 8.21 -26.14
CA ALA A 4 -17.40 7.38 -26.15
C ALA A 4 -18.58 8.19 -25.59
N ARG A 5 -19.68 8.25 -26.36
CA ARG A 5 -20.88 9.01 -26.03
C ARG A 5 -21.47 8.50 -24.70
N ALA A 6 -21.64 9.39 -23.72
CA ALA A 6 -22.25 9.02 -22.44
C ALA A 6 -23.68 8.49 -22.66
N THR A 7 -23.95 7.26 -22.21
CA THR A 7 -25.29 6.65 -22.19
C THR A 7 -25.96 6.90 -20.83
N ASN A 8 -27.28 6.76 -20.74
CA ASN A 8 -27.98 6.85 -19.45
C ASN A 8 -27.44 5.84 -18.41
N ARG A 9 -27.05 4.64 -18.87
CA ARG A 9 -26.42 3.62 -18.02
C ARG A 9 -25.05 4.07 -17.49
N SER A 10 -24.21 4.66 -18.35
CA SER A 10 -22.89 5.17 -17.93
C SER A 10 -23.00 6.37 -16.99
N VAL A 11 -24.04 7.22 -17.16
CA VAL A 11 -24.30 8.34 -16.24
C VAL A 11 -24.75 7.83 -14.86
N ARG A 12 -25.63 6.83 -14.80
CA ARG A 12 -26.07 6.24 -13.52
C ARG A 12 -24.90 5.61 -12.76
N VAL A 13 -24.06 4.82 -13.45
CA VAL A 13 -22.86 4.21 -12.83
C VAL A 13 -21.91 5.28 -12.33
N ARG A 14 -21.63 6.33 -13.13
CA ARG A 14 -20.75 7.43 -12.73
C ARG A 14 -21.26 8.16 -11.49
N ASN A 15 -22.55 8.48 -11.43
CA ASN A 15 -23.13 9.18 -10.28
C ASN A 15 -23.09 8.30 -9.01
N ARG A 16 -23.41 7.00 -9.16
CA ARG A 16 -23.30 6.02 -8.06
C ARG A 16 -21.87 5.89 -7.57
N SER A 17 -20.92 5.73 -8.48
CA SER A 17 -19.49 5.65 -8.16
C SER A 17 -19.03 6.90 -7.39
N ALA A 18 -19.32 8.10 -7.90
CA ALA A 18 -18.92 9.34 -7.25
C ALA A 18 -19.48 9.48 -5.83
N LEU A 19 -20.77 9.16 -5.62
CA LEU A 19 -21.41 9.25 -4.31
C LEU A 19 -20.90 8.18 -3.34
N LEU A 20 -20.81 6.93 -3.79
CA LEU A 20 -20.34 5.82 -2.97
C LEU A 20 -18.88 6.03 -2.54
N SER A 21 -18.01 6.49 -3.46
CA SER A 21 -16.61 6.82 -3.13
C SER A 21 -16.51 7.91 -2.05
N ARG A 22 -17.35 8.95 -2.11
CA ARG A 22 -17.38 10.00 -1.08
C ARG A 22 -17.87 9.47 0.27
N ILE A 23 -18.94 8.67 0.27
CA ILE A 23 -19.45 8.06 1.51
C ILE A 23 -18.41 7.13 2.13
N PHE A 24 -17.65 6.40 1.32
CA PHE A 24 -16.62 5.48 1.79
C PHE A 24 -15.38 6.21 2.34
N LEU A 25 -14.82 7.18 1.60
CA LEU A 25 -13.53 7.83 1.95
C LEU A 25 -13.65 8.98 2.96
N ASP A 26 -14.76 9.72 2.88
CA ASP A 26 -15.00 10.96 3.61
C ASP A 26 -16.16 10.83 4.62
N GLY A 27 -16.76 9.64 4.72
CA GLY A 27 -17.86 9.35 5.64
C GLY A 27 -17.48 9.52 7.12
N PRO A 28 -18.45 9.78 8.01
CA PRO A 28 -19.88 9.94 7.72
C PRO A 28 -20.22 11.32 7.13
N LEU A 29 -21.17 11.38 6.19
CA LEU A 29 -21.57 12.60 5.47
C LEU A 29 -23.09 12.81 5.42
N THR A 30 -23.56 14.05 5.33
CA THR A 30 -24.97 14.33 5.01
C THR A 30 -25.22 14.30 3.50
N ARG A 31 -26.49 14.17 3.09
CA ARG A 31 -26.89 14.38 1.67
C ARG A 31 -26.49 15.76 1.15
N GLN A 32 -26.45 16.78 2.01
CA GLN A 32 -26.03 18.13 1.63
C GLN A 32 -24.52 18.20 1.34
N ASP A 33 -23.70 17.51 2.13
CA ASP A 33 -22.26 17.41 1.89
C ASP A 33 -21.96 16.68 0.58
N LEU A 34 -22.75 15.66 0.26
CA LEU A 34 -22.66 14.95 -1.01
C LEU A 34 -23.03 15.84 -2.20
N VAL A 35 -24.10 16.64 -2.11
CA VAL A 35 -24.44 17.63 -3.14
C VAL A 35 -23.28 18.62 -3.36
N ARG A 36 -22.70 19.16 -2.27
CA ARG A 36 -21.60 20.14 -2.33
C ARG A 36 -20.32 19.55 -2.93
N SER A 37 -19.91 18.35 -2.48
CA SER A 37 -18.64 17.73 -2.86
C SER A 37 -18.67 17.07 -4.25
N THR A 38 -19.84 16.68 -4.75
CA THR A 38 -19.98 16.02 -6.06
C THR A 38 -20.55 16.91 -7.16
N GLY A 39 -21.21 18.03 -6.81
CA GLY A 39 -21.91 18.89 -7.76
C GLY A 39 -23.19 18.30 -8.36
N LEU A 40 -23.66 17.16 -7.85
CA LEU A 40 -24.92 16.53 -8.28
C LEU A 40 -26.14 17.28 -7.72
N SER A 41 -27.27 17.21 -8.43
CA SER A 41 -28.52 17.81 -7.95
C SER A 41 -29.07 17.06 -6.74
N GLN A 42 -29.77 17.77 -5.85
CA GLN A 42 -30.39 17.16 -4.67
C GLN A 42 -31.30 15.96 -5.00
N PRO A 43 -32.17 15.99 -6.03
CA PRO A 43 -32.95 14.79 -6.41
C PRO A 43 -32.08 13.61 -6.84
N ALA A 44 -30.98 13.86 -7.56
CA ALA A 44 -30.07 12.79 -7.99
C ALA A 44 -29.37 12.14 -6.80
N VAL A 45 -28.89 12.95 -5.83
CA VAL A 45 -28.30 12.44 -4.59
C VAL A 45 -29.32 11.63 -3.78
N SER A 46 -30.53 12.15 -3.59
CA SER A 46 -31.58 11.46 -2.84
C SER A 46 -31.93 10.10 -3.46
N ASN A 47 -32.10 10.04 -4.78
CA ASN A 47 -32.43 8.79 -5.47
C ASN A 47 -31.30 7.76 -5.36
N VAL A 48 -30.05 8.17 -5.63
CA VAL A 48 -28.91 7.25 -5.58
C VAL A 48 -28.64 6.76 -4.16
N VAL A 49 -28.69 7.65 -3.17
CA VAL A 49 -28.52 7.26 -1.76
C VAL A 49 -29.65 6.34 -1.32
N GLY A 50 -30.89 6.59 -1.76
CA GLY A 50 -32.02 5.70 -1.52
C GLY A 50 -31.74 4.29 -2.03
N ASP A 51 -31.36 4.15 -3.31
CA ASP A 51 -30.98 2.86 -3.90
C ASP A 51 -29.87 2.16 -3.09
N LEU A 52 -28.83 2.89 -2.68
CA LEU A 52 -27.70 2.33 -1.92
C LEU A 52 -28.08 1.88 -0.50
N ILE A 53 -29.07 2.54 0.12
CA ILE A 53 -29.63 2.13 1.42
C ILE A 53 -30.51 0.90 1.24
N ASP A 54 -31.37 0.87 0.21
CA ASP A 54 -32.24 -0.27 -0.09
C ASP A 54 -31.43 -1.54 -0.42
N GLU A 55 -30.27 -1.38 -1.07
CA GLU A 55 -29.29 -2.45 -1.33
C GLU A 55 -28.47 -2.83 -0.08
N GLY A 56 -28.58 -2.06 1.01
CA GLY A 56 -27.84 -2.28 2.26
C GLY A 56 -26.34 -1.94 2.18
N LEU A 57 -25.88 -1.25 1.14
CA LEU A 57 -24.49 -0.79 0.98
C LEU A 57 -24.19 0.43 1.84
N VAL A 58 -25.18 1.30 2.02
CA VAL A 58 -25.08 2.53 2.82
C VAL A 58 -26.09 2.43 3.96
N MET A 59 -25.73 2.97 5.12
CA MET A 59 -26.63 3.05 6.26
C MET A 59 -26.64 4.45 6.88
N GLU A 60 -27.71 4.74 7.61
CA GLU A 60 -27.84 5.96 8.40
C GLU A 60 -27.04 5.84 9.71
N ALA A 61 -26.29 6.89 10.05
CA ALA A 61 -25.33 6.93 11.15
C ALA A 61 -25.70 7.98 12.23
N GLY A 62 -27.00 8.17 12.47
CA GLY A 62 -27.51 9.18 13.39
C GLY A 62 -27.76 10.55 12.73
N ALA A 63 -28.06 11.55 13.56
CA ALA A 63 -28.37 12.92 13.12
C ALA A 63 -27.17 13.86 13.36
N ALA A 64 -26.88 14.73 12.41
CA ALA A 64 -25.96 15.85 12.58
C ALA A 64 -26.59 16.94 13.46
N GLU A 65 -25.79 17.56 14.32
CA GLU A 65 -26.19 18.78 15.04
C GLU A 65 -26.49 19.91 14.03
N SER A 66 -27.49 20.74 14.35
CA SER A 66 -28.03 21.76 13.46
C SER A 66 -28.19 23.08 14.21
N ASP A 67 -27.59 24.15 13.71
CA ASP A 67 -27.68 25.52 14.26
C ASP A 67 -29.01 26.23 13.94
N GLY A 68 -30.02 25.49 13.45
CA GLY A 68 -31.33 26.04 13.11
C GLY A 68 -31.88 25.44 11.80
N GLY A 69 -32.48 24.25 11.90
CA GLY A 69 -33.06 23.50 10.78
C GLY A 69 -33.33 22.04 11.14
N ARG A 70 -34.10 21.31 10.32
CA ARG A 70 -34.35 19.87 10.54
C ARG A 70 -33.00 19.12 10.59
N PRO A 71 -32.72 18.32 11.64
CA PRO A 71 -31.47 17.56 11.73
C PRO A 71 -31.24 16.74 10.46
N SER A 72 -30.05 16.86 9.88
CA SER A 72 -29.67 16.12 8.67
C SER A 72 -29.09 14.78 9.04
N MET A 73 -29.52 13.73 8.35
CA MET A 73 -29.07 12.37 8.64
C MET A 73 -27.66 12.14 8.08
N MET A 74 -26.80 11.58 8.91
CA MET A 74 -25.46 11.16 8.52
C MET A 74 -25.53 9.81 7.81
N LEU A 75 -24.70 9.65 6.79
CA LEU A 75 -24.61 8.46 5.95
C LEU A 75 -23.21 7.90 6.03
N ARG A 76 -23.09 6.57 6.10
CA ARG A 76 -21.81 5.86 6.04
C ARG A 76 -21.95 4.54 5.28
N ILE A 77 -20.83 3.96 4.88
CA ILE A 77 -20.81 2.58 4.36
C ILE A 77 -21.34 1.62 5.44
N ALA A 78 -22.16 0.65 5.05
CA ALA A 78 -22.64 -0.38 5.95
C ALA A 78 -21.52 -1.42 6.18
N PRO A 79 -20.89 -1.48 7.37
CA PRO A 79 -19.66 -2.25 7.55
C PRO A 79 -19.86 -3.75 7.30
N ARG A 80 -21.01 -4.28 7.75
CA ARG A 80 -21.38 -5.70 7.66
C ARG A 80 -21.97 -6.12 6.31
N HIS A 81 -21.97 -5.25 5.30
CA HIS A 81 -22.53 -5.60 3.99
C HIS A 81 -21.69 -6.69 3.28
N ALA A 82 -20.37 -6.64 3.45
CA ALA A 82 -19.42 -7.63 2.94
C ALA A 82 -18.15 -7.62 3.79
N VAL A 83 -17.28 -8.59 3.57
CA VAL A 83 -15.90 -8.57 4.06
C VAL A 83 -14.92 -8.57 2.90
N VAL A 84 -13.69 -8.14 3.13
CA VAL A 84 -12.60 -8.16 2.15
C VAL A 84 -11.36 -8.79 2.77
N VAL A 85 -10.61 -9.53 1.96
CA VAL A 85 -9.33 -10.09 2.39
C VAL A 85 -8.20 -9.25 1.77
N GLY A 86 -7.26 -8.84 2.60
CA GLY A 86 -5.99 -8.24 2.20
C GLY A 86 -4.85 -9.20 2.48
N VAL A 87 -3.96 -9.38 1.51
CA VAL A 87 -2.79 -10.24 1.62
C VAL A 87 -1.54 -9.42 1.35
N ASP A 88 -0.55 -9.55 2.23
CA ASP A 88 0.83 -9.09 2.01
C ASP A 88 1.72 -10.32 1.80
N VAL A 89 2.22 -10.48 0.57
CA VAL A 89 3.25 -11.45 0.20
C VAL A 89 4.59 -10.71 0.17
N GLY A 90 5.20 -10.60 1.35
CA GLY A 90 6.52 -10.02 1.54
C GLY A 90 7.65 -11.04 1.36
N GLU A 91 8.88 -10.63 1.67
CA GLU A 91 10.07 -11.49 1.55
C GLU A 91 10.20 -12.50 2.71
N THR A 92 9.77 -12.12 3.91
CA THR A 92 9.99 -12.91 5.14
C THR A 92 8.74 -13.61 5.65
N ARG A 93 7.56 -13.23 5.14
CA ARG A 93 6.26 -13.77 5.59
C ARG A 93 5.15 -13.50 4.58
N VAL A 94 4.11 -14.32 4.65
CA VAL A 94 2.79 -14.05 4.08
C VAL A 94 1.85 -13.67 5.22
N ARG A 95 1.24 -12.49 5.13
CA ARG A 95 0.20 -12.04 6.06
C ARG A 95 -1.14 -11.96 5.35
N VAL A 96 -2.18 -12.48 5.99
CA VAL A 96 -3.55 -12.49 5.50
C VAL A 96 -4.45 -11.85 6.54
N GLU A 97 -5.22 -10.85 6.15
CA GLU A 97 -6.07 -10.06 7.04
C GLU A 97 -7.48 -9.93 6.46
N LEU A 98 -8.47 -10.07 7.33
CA LEU A 98 -9.88 -9.90 6.97
C LEU A 98 -10.40 -8.58 7.53
N PHE A 99 -11.08 -7.80 6.70
CA PHE A 99 -11.69 -6.53 7.10
C PHE A 99 -13.18 -6.49 6.77
N ASP A 100 -13.93 -5.71 7.54
CA ASP A 100 -15.27 -5.26 7.15
C ASP A 100 -15.19 -4.11 6.11
N LEU A 101 -16.34 -3.64 5.59
CA LEU A 101 -16.35 -2.52 4.64
C LEU A 101 -16.04 -1.14 5.27
N ALA A 102 -15.90 -1.04 6.58
CA ALA A 102 -15.36 0.15 7.23
C ALA A 102 -13.82 0.05 7.41
N MET A 103 -13.19 -0.98 6.83
CA MET A 103 -11.77 -1.29 6.94
C MET A 103 -11.33 -1.57 8.38
N ILE A 104 -12.23 -2.08 9.22
CA ILE A 104 -11.88 -2.57 10.55
C ILE A 104 -11.39 -4.01 10.43
N LEU A 105 -10.21 -4.27 11.00
CA LEU A 105 -9.61 -5.61 11.06
C LEU A 105 -10.47 -6.54 11.93
N LEU A 106 -10.84 -7.69 11.38
CA LEU A 106 -11.66 -8.71 12.02
C LEU A 106 -10.82 -9.91 12.48
N ALA A 107 -9.87 -10.34 11.66
CA ALA A 107 -8.98 -11.47 11.93
C ALA A 107 -7.69 -11.36 11.12
N SER A 108 -6.61 -11.98 11.60
CA SER A 108 -5.30 -11.99 10.92
C SER A 108 -4.60 -13.33 11.06
N ALA A 109 -3.84 -13.73 10.05
CA ALA A 109 -3.00 -14.90 10.04
C ALA A 109 -1.65 -14.59 9.39
N GLU A 110 -0.59 -15.21 9.88
CA GLU A 110 0.77 -14.99 9.40
C GLU A 110 1.50 -16.33 9.23
N TYR A 111 2.26 -16.43 8.14
CA TYR A 111 3.06 -17.60 7.78
C TYR A 111 4.48 -17.15 7.43
N PRO A 112 5.52 -17.57 8.18
CA PRO A 112 6.89 -17.21 7.86
C PRO A 112 7.34 -17.86 6.55
N LEU A 113 8.18 -17.15 5.81
CA LEU A 113 8.85 -17.65 4.61
C LEU A 113 10.32 -17.97 4.94
N GLU A 114 10.86 -18.99 4.28
CA GLU A 114 12.26 -19.36 4.45
C GLU A 114 13.16 -18.50 3.56
N ASP A 115 14.36 -18.17 4.08
CA ASP A 115 15.39 -17.48 3.32
C ASP A 115 15.87 -18.32 2.13
N GLY A 116 16.02 -17.70 0.96
CA GLY A 116 16.67 -18.35 -0.21
C GLY A 116 15.75 -18.88 -1.29
N GLY A 117 14.48 -18.46 -1.29
CA GLY A 117 13.53 -18.72 -2.38
C GLY A 117 12.43 -19.68 -1.96
N THR A 118 11.22 -19.15 -1.76
CA THR A 118 10.04 -19.98 -1.48
C THR A 118 9.37 -20.37 -2.78
N GLU A 119 9.07 -21.67 -2.94
CA GLU A 119 8.29 -22.15 -4.09
C GLU A 119 6.95 -21.40 -4.20
N PRO A 120 6.58 -20.90 -5.40
CA PRO A 120 5.30 -20.20 -5.60
C PRO A 120 4.07 -20.96 -5.08
N ALA A 121 4.08 -22.29 -5.19
CA ALA A 121 3.00 -23.14 -4.70
C ALA A 121 2.85 -23.09 -3.17
N THR A 122 3.97 -22.97 -2.43
CA THR A 122 3.96 -22.81 -0.97
C THR A 122 3.33 -21.48 -0.57
N VAL A 123 3.69 -20.40 -1.26
CA VAL A 123 3.06 -19.08 -1.04
C VAL A 123 1.56 -19.12 -1.34
N ALA A 124 1.17 -19.70 -2.48
CA ALA A 124 -0.25 -19.86 -2.81
C ALA A 124 -1.00 -20.69 -1.75
N GLY A 125 -0.37 -21.76 -1.24
CA GLY A 125 -0.90 -22.56 -0.14
C GLY A 125 -1.07 -21.79 1.17
N HIS A 126 -0.10 -20.93 1.52
CA HIS A 126 -0.21 -20.04 2.69
C HIS A 126 -1.34 -19.01 2.53
N VAL A 127 -1.50 -18.43 1.34
CA VAL A 127 -2.61 -17.51 1.06
C VAL A 127 -3.95 -18.22 1.23
N LEU A 128 -4.15 -19.39 0.62
CA LEU A 128 -5.39 -20.15 0.72
C LEU A 128 -5.70 -20.57 2.16
N THR A 129 -4.71 -21.13 2.86
CA THR A 129 -4.86 -21.52 4.27
C THR A 129 -5.14 -20.30 5.15
N GLY A 130 -4.51 -19.16 4.85
CA GLY A 130 -4.76 -17.89 5.53
C GLY A 130 -6.18 -17.38 5.34
N ILE A 131 -6.71 -17.43 4.11
CA ILE A 131 -8.09 -17.06 3.81
C ILE A 131 -9.06 -17.90 4.65
N ASP A 132 -8.93 -19.23 4.60
CA ASP A 132 -9.81 -20.13 5.35
C ASP A 132 -9.74 -19.86 6.86
N ARG A 133 -8.53 -19.60 7.38
CA ARG A 133 -8.30 -19.32 8.79
C ARG A 133 -8.96 -18.02 9.24
N VAL A 134 -8.76 -16.91 8.52
CA VAL A 134 -9.31 -15.61 8.94
C VAL A 134 -10.84 -15.57 8.81
N LEU A 135 -11.40 -16.29 7.83
CA LEU A 135 -12.85 -16.44 7.68
C LEU A 135 -13.44 -17.26 8.83
N ALA A 136 -12.81 -18.38 9.20
CA ALA A 136 -13.25 -19.21 10.31
C ALA A 136 -13.18 -18.47 11.66
N GLU A 137 -12.10 -17.69 11.89
CA GLU A 137 -11.93 -16.91 13.13
C GLU A 137 -12.98 -15.79 13.27
N ALA A 138 -13.36 -15.17 12.14
CA ALA A 138 -14.36 -14.10 12.11
C ALA A 138 -15.81 -14.58 11.96
N ASP A 139 -16.05 -15.90 11.90
CA ASP A 139 -17.36 -16.51 11.59
C ASP A 139 -17.98 -15.96 10.28
N ALA A 140 -17.14 -15.73 9.27
CA ALA A 140 -17.53 -15.20 7.97
C ALA A 140 -17.60 -16.30 6.91
N ARG A 141 -18.54 -16.20 5.97
CA ARG A 141 -18.71 -17.18 4.88
C ARG A 141 -18.08 -16.68 3.59
N HIS A 142 -17.69 -17.61 2.71
CA HIS A 142 -17.05 -17.28 1.43
C HIS A 142 -17.94 -16.39 0.53
N ASP A 143 -19.27 -16.55 0.57
CA ASP A 143 -20.21 -15.73 -0.20
C ASP A 143 -20.36 -14.29 0.32
N GLU A 144 -19.82 -13.99 1.51
CA GLU A 144 -19.75 -12.65 2.08
C GLU A 144 -18.48 -11.90 1.66
N VAL A 145 -17.48 -12.61 1.12
CA VAL A 145 -16.21 -12.03 0.66
C VAL A 145 -16.40 -11.32 -0.67
N LEU A 146 -16.15 -10.02 -0.68
CA LEU A 146 -16.20 -9.18 -1.88
C LEU A 146 -15.04 -9.50 -2.84
N GLY A 147 -13.89 -9.88 -2.30
CA GLY A 147 -12.70 -10.29 -3.04
C GLY A 147 -11.46 -10.39 -2.15
N VAL A 148 -10.39 -10.92 -2.72
CA VAL A 148 -9.07 -11.03 -2.12
C VAL A 148 -8.12 -10.12 -2.88
N GLY A 149 -7.61 -9.10 -2.21
CA GLY A 149 -6.51 -8.30 -2.73
C GLY A 149 -5.17 -8.83 -2.24
N ILE A 150 -4.18 -8.85 -3.12
CA ILE A 150 -2.84 -9.36 -2.86
C ILE A 150 -1.83 -8.28 -3.25
N GLY A 151 -1.12 -7.74 -2.25
CA GLY A 151 0.10 -6.97 -2.43
C GLY A 151 1.28 -7.93 -2.41
N VAL A 152 2.12 -7.90 -3.45
CA VAL A 152 3.28 -8.79 -3.56
C VAL A 152 4.55 -8.00 -3.80
N SER A 153 5.66 -8.42 -3.18
CA SER A 153 6.99 -7.92 -3.52
C SER A 153 7.34 -8.27 -4.97
N GLY A 154 7.90 -7.32 -5.71
CA GLY A 154 8.27 -7.49 -7.12
C GLY A 154 7.32 -6.81 -8.11
N VAL A 155 7.56 -7.03 -9.40
CA VAL A 155 6.81 -6.43 -10.49
C VAL A 155 5.63 -7.32 -10.84
N VAL A 156 4.45 -6.70 -10.98
CA VAL A 156 3.22 -7.39 -11.38
C VAL A 156 2.82 -6.94 -12.77
N GLU A 157 2.93 -7.85 -13.75
CA GLU A 157 2.39 -7.64 -15.08
C GLU A 157 0.89 -7.98 -15.08
N GLN A 158 0.10 -7.06 -15.61
CA GLN A 158 -1.35 -7.16 -15.68
C GLN A 158 -1.76 -7.72 -17.05
N GLY A 159 -2.74 -8.63 -17.07
CA GLY A 159 -3.26 -9.27 -18.28
C GLY A 159 -4.60 -9.94 -18.01
N ASP A 160 -4.91 -11.02 -18.72
CA ASP A 160 -6.08 -11.87 -18.39
C ASP A 160 -5.97 -12.46 -16.98
N ARG A 161 -4.73 -12.75 -16.56
CA ARG A 161 -4.34 -13.11 -15.20
C ARG A 161 -2.99 -12.48 -14.88
N ALA A 162 -2.80 -12.05 -13.64
CA ALA A 162 -1.57 -11.42 -13.20
C ALA A 162 -0.41 -12.44 -13.11
N VAL A 163 0.78 -12.00 -13.54
CA VAL A 163 2.05 -12.71 -13.37
C VAL A 163 3.03 -11.84 -12.59
N VAL A 164 3.93 -12.48 -11.85
CA VAL A 164 4.81 -11.82 -10.88
C VAL A 164 6.27 -12.17 -11.14
N ASP A 165 7.10 -11.13 -11.23
CA ASP A 165 8.56 -11.22 -11.20
C ASP A 165 9.06 -10.65 -9.88
N ALA A 166 9.67 -11.49 -9.04
CA ALA A 166 10.13 -11.10 -7.71
C ALA A 166 11.50 -11.70 -7.44
N GLN A 167 12.56 -10.93 -7.72
CA GLN A 167 13.94 -11.42 -7.58
C GLN A 167 14.29 -11.77 -6.14
N THR A 168 13.67 -11.09 -5.16
CA THR A 168 13.82 -11.38 -3.73
C THR A 168 13.21 -12.73 -3.33
N LEU A 169 12.19 -13.19 -4.05
CA LEU A 169 11.57 -14.50 -3.86
C LEU A 169 12.11 -15.57 -4.82
N GLY A 170 13.04 -15.21 -5.72
CA GLY A 170 13.56 -16.09 -6.76
C GLY A 170 12.54 -16.40 -7.87
N TRP A 171 11.54 -15.53 -8.06
CA TRP A 171 10.46 -15.74 -9.01
C TRP A 171 10.76 -15.08 -10.36
N ASP A 172 10.48 -15.84 -11.43
CA ASP A 172 10.58 -15.42 -12.83
C ASP A 172 9.26 -15.78 -13.53
N HIS A 173 8.49 -14.76 -13.94
CA HIS A 173 7.19 -14.86 -14.61
C HIS A 173 6.22 -15.87 -13.96
N VAL A 174 6.05 -15.78 -12.64
CA VAL A 174 5.23 -16.72 -11.87
C VAL A 174 3.73 -16.41 -12.04
N PRO A 175 2.88 -17.37 -12.44
CA PRO A 175 1.45 -17.17 -12.60
C PRO A 175 0.71 -17.26 -11.26
N LEU A 176 1.04 -16.37 -10.31
CA LEU A 176 0.56 -16.41 -8.93
C LEU A 176 -0.98 -16.44 -8.85
N GLU A 177 -1.66 -15.61 -9.66
CA GLU A 177 -3.12 -15.57 -9.67
C GLU A 177 -3.73 -16.92 -10.04
N ARG A 178 -3.14 -17.62 -11.02
CA ARG A 178 -3.60 -18.94 -11.43
C ARG A 178 -3.42 -19.96 -10.31
N LEU A 179 -2.25 -19.97 -9.67
CA LEU A 179 -1.96 -20.90 -8.57
C LEU A 179 -2.94 -20.75 -7.40
N ILE A 180 -3.30 -19.50 -7.06
CA ILE A 180 -4.28 -19.24 -6.00
C ILE A 180 -5.71 -19.59 -6.47
N ALA A 181 -6.06 -19.24 -7.71
CA ALA A 181 -7.39 -19.52 -8.27
C ALA A 181 -7.69 -21.03 -8.41
N GLU A 182 -6.69 -21.90 -8.37
CA GLU A 182 -6.89 -23.35 -8.32
C GLU A 182 -7.48 -23.83 -6.99
N GLY A 183 -7.35 -23.04 -5.91
CA GLY A 183 -7.86 -23.35 -4.58
C GLY A 183 -9.06 -22.51 -4.11
N THR A 184 -9.51 -21.52 -4.88
CA THR A 184 -10.63 -20.66 -4.49
C THR A 184 -11.35 -20.04 -5.68
N ASP A 185 -12.67 -19.88 -5.57
CA ASP A 185 -13.52 -19.17 -6.54
C ASP A 185 -13.66 -17.67 -6.22
N LEU A 186 -12.98 -17.18 -5.17
CA LEU A 186 -13.03 -15.77 -4.78
C LEU A 186 -12.37 -14.87 -5.83
N PRO A 187 -12.93 -13.67 -6.11
CA PRO A 187 -12.29 -12.70 -7.01
C PRO A 187 -10.91 -12.28 -6.49
N LEU A 188 -9.87 -12.44 -7.31
CA LEU A 188 -8.49 -12.09 -6.96
C LEU A 188 -8.06 -10.79 -7.62
N TYR A 189 -7.35 -9.95 -6.88
CA TYR A 189 -6.75 -8.71 -7.38
C TYR A 189 -5.30 -8.64 -6.92
N ILE A 190 -4.34 -8.67 -7.85
CA ILE A 190 -2.92 -8.71 -7.53
C ILE A 190 -2.26 -7.41 -7.97
N ASP A 191 -1.47 -6.82 -7.08
CA ASP A 191 -0.65 -5.66 -7.38
C ASP A 191 0.65 -5.66 -6.57
N ASN A 192 1.57 -4.77 -6.95
CA ASN A 192 2.83 -4.58 -6.22
C ASN A 192 2.57 -4.02 -4.80
N GLY A 193 3.28 -4.52 -3.80
CA GLY A 193 3.10 -4.15 -2.40
C GLY A 193 3.35 -2.66 -2.10
N ALA A 194 4.29 -2.00 -2.79
CA ALA A 194 4.48 -0.56 -2.64
C ALA A 194 3.28 0.25 -3.19
N LYS A 195 2.60 -0.25 -4.22
CA LYS A 195 1.39 0.37 -4.77
C LYS A 195 0.19 0.18 -3.87
N THR A 196 0.00 -1.00 -3.28
CA THR A 196 -1.08 -1.22 -2.31
C THR A 196 -0.85 -0.39 -1.05
N LEU A 197 0.37 -0.35 -0.51
CA LEU A 197 0.74 0.55 0.60
C LEU A 197 0.43 2.01 0.25
N GLY A 198 0.84 2.47 -0.93
CA GLY A 198 0.58 3.83 -1.37
C GLY A 198 -0.91 4.14 -1.48
N GLN A 199 -1.72 3.18 -1.93
CA GLN A 199 -3.17 3.34 -1.95
C GLN A 199 -3.77 3.42 -0.55
N ALA A 200 -3.30 2.58 0.39
CA ALA A 200 -3.73 2.63 1.79
C ALA A 200 -3.43 4.00 2.40
N GLU A 201 -2.20 4.49 2.28
CA GLU A 201 -1.78 5.78 2.84
C GLU A 201 -2.50 6.96 2.17
N MET A 202 -2.80 6.89 0.86
CA MET A 202 -3.65 7.86 0.18
C MET A 202 -5.07 7.90 0.74
N TRP A 203 -5.62 6.74 1.11
CA TRP A 203 -7.01 6.63 1.54
C TRP A 203 -7.17 6.87 3.03
N PHE A 204 -6.23 6.44 3.86
CA PHE A 204 -6.42 6.35 5.32
C PHE A 204 -5.31 6.99 6.15
N GLY A 205 -4.16 7.34 5.57
CA GLY A 205 -3.00 7.80 6.32
C GLY A 205 -2.37 9.09 5.81
N ALA A 206 -1.03 9.14 5.83
CA ALA A 206 -0.20 10.31 5.57
C ALA A 206 -0.30 10.84 4.14
N GLY A 207 -0.93 10.10 3.21
CA GLY A 207 -1.21 10.55 1.85
C GLY A 207 -2.52 11.34 1.70
N ARG A 208 -3.42 11.30 2.70
CA ARG A 208 -4.77 11.86 2.59
C ARG A 208 -4.77 13.34 2.21
N GLY A 209 -5.51 13.66 1.15
CA GLY A 209 -5.70 15.03 0.65
C GLY A 209 -4.63 15.50 -0.35
N ALA A 210 -3.52 14.78 -0.53
CA ALA A 210 -2.55 15.09 -1.58
C ALA A 210 -3.07 14.66 -2.96
N ARG A 211 -2.63 15.34 -4.03
CA ARG A 211 -2.86 14.88 -5.42
C ARG A 211 -1.58 14.34 -6.06
N HIS A 212 -0.44 14.85 -5.63
CA HIS A 212 0.88 14.39 -6.05
C HIS A 212 1.64 13.89 -4.82
N ALA A 213 1.86 12.59 -4.74
CA ALA A 213 2.52 11.97 -3.60
C ALA A 213 3.40 10.81 -4.07
N VAL A 214 4.46 10.53 -3.30
CA VAL A 214 5.27 9.33 -3.49
C VAL A 214 5.30 8.55 -2.18
N PHE A 215 5.06 7.26 -2.26
CA PHE A 215 5.12 6.34 -1.13
C PHE A 215 6.32 5.43 -1.32
N ALA A 216 7.31 5.55 -0.45
CA ALA A 216 8.53 4.77 -0.49
C ALA A 216 8.43 3.64 0.53
N LEU A 217 8.31 2.40 0.05
CA LEU A 217 8.28 1.19 0.86
C LEU A 217 9.72 0.71 1.08
N VAL A 218 10.13 0.58 2.34
CA VAL A 218 11.45 0.08 2.73
C VAL A 218 11.27 -1.03 3.77
N GLY A 219 11.65 -2.23 3.38
CA GLY A 219 11.71 -3.43 4.22
C GLY A 219 12.98 -4.21 3.89
N SER A 220 12.84 -5.51 3.66
CA SER A 220 13.88 -6.35 3.08
C SER A 220 14.23 -5.87 1.66
N GLY A 221 13.20 -5.49 0.89
CA GLY A 221 13.32 -4.81 -0.39
C GLY A 221 13.01 -3.30 -0.33
N VAL A 222 13.20 -2.61 -1.46
CA VAL A 222 12.90 -1.18 -1.60
C VAL A 222 12.05 -0.91 -2.84
N GLY A 223 10.86 -0.35 -2.65
CA GLY A 223 9.93 -0.02 -3.73
C GLY A 223 9.33 1.37 -3.57
N ALA A 224 8.69 1.87 -4.64
CA ALA A 224 7.92 3.10 -4.54
C ALA A 224 6.62 3.04 -5.36
N SER A 225 5.62 3.77 -4.87
CA SER A 225 4.40 4.09 -5.61
C SER A 225 4.34 5.59 -5.83
N VAL A 226 4.06 5.99 -7.07
CA VAL A 226 3.91 7.40 -7.44
C VAL A 226 2.44 7.66 -7.70
N VAL A 227 1.89 8.69 -7.09
CA VAL A 227 0.51 9.14 -7.30
C VAL A 227 0.56 10.51 -7.99
N THR A 228 -0.16 10.63 -9.10
CA THR A 228 -0.31 11.88 -9.85
C THR A 228 -1.80 12.16 -10.09
N ASN A 229 -2.24 13.38 -9.79
CA ASN A 229 -3.66 13.76 -9.87
C ASN A 229 -4.58 12.84 -9.05
N GLY A 230 -4.09 12.33 -7.91
CA GLY A 230 -4.83 11.41 -7.04
C GLY A 230 -4.95 9.99 -7.59
N VAL A 231 -4.26 9.66 -8.68
CA VAL A 231 -4.27 8.32 -9.30
C VAL A 231 -2.85 7.75 -9.30
N THR A 232 -2.72 6.48 -8.91
CA THR A 232 -1.46 5.75 -8.97
C THR A 232 -0.94 5.69 -10.41
N TYR A 233 0.27 6.21 -10.61
CA TYR A 233 0.99 6.14 -11.87
C TYR A 233 1.59 4.74 -12.05
N ARG A 234 1.09 4.02 -13.06
CA ARG A 234 1.44 2.61 -13.32
C ARG A 234 2.49 2.43 -14.42
N GLY A 235 2.70 3.43 -15.28
CA GLY A 235 3.52 3.28 -16.48
C GLY A 235 2.85 2.43 -17.56
N ALA A 236 3.64 1.94 -18.53
CA ALA A 236 3.13 1.23 -19.70
C ALA A 236 2.62 -0.20 -19.40
N SER A 237 3.29 -0.91 -18.50
CA SER A 237 3.05 -2.33 -18.17
C SER A 237 2.76 -2.56 -16.68
N SER A 238 2.34 -1.53 -15.94
CA SER A 238 2.22 -1.56 -14.47
C SER A 238 3.56 -1.72 -13.72
N SER A 239 4.70 -1.46 -14.37
CA SER A 239 6.05 -1.58 -13.78
C SER A 239 6.70 -0.23 -13.42
N ALA A 240 5.94 0.88 -13.39
CA ALA A 240 6.49 2.15 -12.92
C ALA A 240 6.67 2.14 -11.38
N GLY A 241 7.74 2.81 -10.91
CA GLY A 241 7.99 2.97 -9.48
C GLY A 241 9.16 2.16 -8.92
N GLU A 242 9.97 1.52 -9.77
CA GLU A 242 11.16 0.70 -9.38
C GLU A 242 12.34 1.55 -8.86
N TRP A 243 12.06 2.39 -7.86
CA TRP A 243 12.98 3.34 -7.26
C TRP A 243 14.16 2.65 -6.56
N GLY A 244 13.92 1.52 -5.89
CA GLY A 244 14.96 0.72 -5.25
C GLY A 244 16.05 0.24 -6.21
N HIS A 245 15.71 0.07 -7.49
CA HIS A 245 16.63 -0.41 -8.53
C HIS A 245 17.28 0.71 -9.35
N THR A 246 16.99 1.98 -9.05
CA THR A 246 17.73 3.09 -9.64
C THR A 246 19.19 3.08 -9.17
N THR A 247 20.13 3.36 -10.09
CA THR A 247 21.56 3.36 -9.77
C THR A 247 21.92 4.59 -8.94
N LEU A 248 22.15 4.38 -7.64
CA LEU A 248 22.64 5.40 -6.72
C LEU A 248 24.16 5.57 -6.80
N VAL A 249 24.89 4.46 -6.93
CA VAL A 249 26.36 4.44 -6.97
C VAL A 249 26.82 3.63 -8.17
N TYR A 250 27.22 4.29 -9.26
CA TYR A 250 27.66 3.60 -10.48
C TYR A 250 28.82 2.63 -10.20
N GLY A 251 28.63 1.34 -10.55
CA GLY A 251 29.61 0.29 -10.26
C GLY A 251 29.73 -0.11 -8.79
N GLY A 252 28.75 0.29 -7.96
CA GLY A 252 28.70 0.09 -6.52
C GLY A 252 28.39 -1.35 -6.07
N ARG A 253 27.70 -1.49 -4.93
CA ARG A 253 27.36 -2.78 -4.32
C ARG A 253 26.52 -3.65 -5.28
N PRO A 254 26.72 -4.97 -5.32
CA PRO A 254 25.84 -5.85 -6.08
C PRO A 254 24.41 -5.75 -5.53
N CYS A 255 23.42 -5.81 -6.43
CA CYS A 255 22.01 -5.86 -6.08
C CYS A 255 21.42 -7.20 -6.51
N ARG A 256 20.41 -7.69 -5.79
CA ARG A 256 19.71 -8.95 -6.09
C ARG A 256 19.04 -8.96 -7.46
N CYS A 257 18.70 -7.78 -8.01
CA CYS A 257 18.19 -7.68 -9.38
C CYS A 257 19.25 -7.95 -10.47
N GLY A 258 20.50 -8.24 -10.10
CA GLY A 258 21.61 -8.51 -11.02
C GLY A 258 22.43 -7.28 -11.43
N ALA A 259 21.92 -6.08 -11.18
CA ALA A 259 22.65 -4.84 -11.41
C ALA A 259 23.63 -4.51 -10.27
N ARG A 260 24.38 -3.41 -10.41
CA ARG A 260 25.30 -2.90 -9.38
C ARG A 260 25.02 -1.44 -9.10
N GLY A 261 24.98 -1.08 -7.82
CA GLY A 261 24.80 0.30 -7.39
C GLY A 261 23.36 0.72 -7.14
N CYS A 262 22.40 -0.19 -7.17
CA CYS A 262 21.00 0.10 -6.87
C CYS A 262 20.84 0.68 -5.46
N LEU A 263 19.90 1.60 -5.27
CA LEU A 263 19.57 2.16 -3.96
C LEU A 263 19.29 1.07 -2.91
N GLU A 264 18.53 0.04 -3.27
CA GLU A 264 18.21 -1.10 -2.40
C GLU A 264 19.45 -1.75 -1.79
N ALA A 265 20.54 -1.85 -2.56
CA ALA A 265 21.81 -2.45 -2.12
C ALA A 265 22.53 -1.64 -1.02
N TYR A 266 21.96 -0.50 -0.60
CA TYR A 266 22.46 0.35 0.47
C TYR A 266 21.46 0.56 1.60
N VAL A 267 20.15 0.59 1.32
CA VAL A 267 19.10 0.99 2.28
C VAL A 267 18.06 -0.08 2.57
N GLY A 268 18.02 -1.18 1.82
CA GLY A 268 17.23 -2.35 2.20
C GLY A 268 17.77 -2.98 3.49
N ALA A 269 16.92 -3.62 4.29
CA ALA A 269 17.30 -4.15 5.60
C ALA A 269 18.50 -5.12 5.52
N GLU A 270 18.47 -6.09 4.60
CA GLU A 270 19.58 -7.02 4.34
C GLU A 270 20.88 -6.25 4.05
N ALA A 271 20.82 -5.22 3.20
CA ALA A 271 21.97 -4.42 2.83
C ALA A 271 22.55 -3.61 4.01
N ILE A 272 21.69 -3.10 4.90
CA ILE A 272 22.10 -2.40 6.12
C ILE A 272 22.82 -3.37 7.07
N ILE A 273 22.23 -4.56 7.28
CA ILE A 273 22.79 -5.63 8.11
C ILE A 273 24.16 -6.06 7.56
N ASP A 274 24.27 -6.28 6.26
CA ASP A 274 25.51 -6.68 5.60
C ASP A 274 26.59 -5.62 5.73
N ARG A 275 26.26 -4.34 5.50
CA ARG A 275 27.20 -3.23 5.71
C ARG A 275 27.70 -3.19 7.15
N TYR A 276 26.85 -3.49 8.13
CA TYR A 276 27.26 -3.58 9.52
C TYR A 276 28.15 -4.78 9.81
N ARG A 277 27.81 -5.96 9.26
CA ARG A 277 28.61 -7.19 9.35
C ARG A 277 30.01 -6.99 8.75
N GLU A 278 30.10 -6.39 7.57
CA GLU A 278 31.34 -6.00 6.89
C GLU A 278 32.18 -5.05 7.77
N ALA A 279 31.54 -4.00 8.31
CA ALA A 279 32.21 -3.03 9.18
C ALA A 279 32.75 -3.67 10.47
N ARG A 280 32.16 -4.79 10.91
CA ARG A 280 32.63 -5.60 12.04
C ARG A 280 33.53 -6.78 11.63
N ARG A 281 34.10 -6.74 10.42
CA ARG A 281 35.01 -7.77 9.88
C ARG A 281 34.37 -9.16 9.85
N GLY A 282 33.10 -9.24 9.44
CA GLY A 282 32.36 -10.50 9.28
C GLY A 282 31.73 -11.04 10.56
N ARG A 283 31.82 -10.32 11.69
CA ARG A 283 31.15 -10.75 12.93
C ARG A 283 29.63 -10.69 12.76
N ALA A 284 28.95 -11.76 13.18
CA ALA A 284 27.50 -11.85 13.15
C ALA A 284 26.83 -10.67 13.88
N VAL A 285 25.69 -10.24 13.33
CA VAL A 285 24.78 -9.30 13.96
C VAL A 285 23.83 -10.12 14.85
N PRO A 286 23.64 -9.78 16.13
CA PRO A 286 22.69 -10.50 16.99
C PRO A 286 21.27 -10.43 16.43
N GLY A 287 20.53 -11.53 16.47
CA GLY A 287 19.15 -11.63 15.97
C GLY A 287 18.94 -12.89 15.12
N ALA A 288 17.72 -13.41 15.13
CA ALA A 288 17.32 -14.61 14.39
C ALA A 288 16.85 -14.30 12.96
N ASP A 289 16.42 -13.06 12.73
CA ASP A 289 15.82 -12.55 11.49
C ASP A 289 16.26 -11.10 11.24
N GLU A 290 15.88 -10.52 10.10
CA GLU A 290 16.26 -9.16 9.74
C GLU A 290 15.75 -8.11 10.75
N GLU A 291 14.53 -8.26 11.27
CA GLU A 291 13.92 -7.33 12.21
C GLU A 291 14.71 -7.24 13.52
N SER A 292 15.01 -8.39 14.12
CA SER A 292 15.81 -8.48 15.33
C SER A 292 17.25 -8.03 15.12
N GLN A 293 17.82 -8.23 13.93
CA GLN A 293 19.16 -7.74 13.56
C GLN A 293 19.21 -6.22 13.38
N ILE A 294 18.20 -5.62 12.75
CA ILE A 294 18.06 -4.14 12.66
C ILE A 294 17.88 -3.55 14.06
N ALA A 295 17.02 -4.14 14.90
CA ALA A 295 16.82 -3.69 16.28
C ALA A 295 18.13 -3.76 17.10
N ALA A 296 18.91 -4.83 16.95
CA ALA A 296 20.20 -4.97 17.59
C ALA A 296 21.23 -3.94 17.07
N LEU A 297 21.21 -3.61 15.78
CA LEU A 297 22.03 -2.54 15.21
C LEU A 297 21.67 -1.17 15.80
N VAL A 298 20.38 -0.83 15.86
CA VAL A 298 19.89 0.42 16.46
C VAL A 298 20.33 0.53 17.91
N ALA A 299 20.10 -0.51 18.73
CA ALA A 299 20.55 -0.53 20.11
C ALA A 299 22.07 -0.38 20.25
N ALA A 300 22.85 -0.97 19.34
CA ALA A 300 24.31 -0.86 19.35
C ALA A 300 24.80 0.57 19.01
N ALA A 301 24.02 1.40 18.31
CA ALA A 301 24.42 2.75 17.91
C ALA A 301 24.58 3.72 19.09
N GLU A 302 24.03 3.39 20.26
CA GLU A 302 24.22 4.14 21.51
C GLU A 302 25.63 4.02 22.07
N THR A 303 26.33 2.92 21.79
CA THR A 303 27.65 2.61 22.38
C THR A 303 28.74 2.32 21.36
N SER A 304 28.39 2.05 20.10
CA SER A 304 29.31 1.70 19.02
C SER A 304 29.29 2.75 17.93
N SER A 305 30.42 3.46 17.77
CA SER A 305 30.63 4.39 16.66
C SER A 305 30.53 3.73 15.29
N THR A 306 30.78 2.41 15.20
CA THR A 306 30.62 1.65 13.96
C THR A 306 29.15 1.46 13.61
N ALA A 307 28.31 1.11 14.59
CA ALA A 307 26.87 0.99 14.40
C ALA A 307 26.26 2.34 14.01
N ARG A 308 26.57 3.40 14.77
CA ARG A 308 26.11 4.76 14.47
C ARG A 308 26.50 5.21 13.06
N ARG A 309 27.76 4.99 12.65
CA ARG A 309 28.21 5.32 11.29
C ARG A 309 27.41 4.62 10.19
N VAL A 310 27.06 3.33 10.38
CA VAL A 310 26.26 2.60 9.38
C VAL A 310 24.86 3.20 9.26
N LEU A 311 24.23 3.56 10.39
CA LEU A 311 22.92 4.22 10.40
C LEU A 311 22.97 5.62 9.78
N ASP A 312 23.99 6.41 10.09
CA ASP A 312 24.18 7.75 9.51
C ASP A 312 24.35 7.67 7.98
N GLU A 313 25.19 6.75 7.51
CA GLU A 313 25.36 6.48 6.08
C GLU A 313 24.04 6.01 5.44
N THR A 314 23.24 5.19 6.13
CA THR A 314 21.91 4.76 5.63
C THR A 314 20.96 5.95 5.48
N ALA A 315 20.94 6.88 6.45
CA ALA A 315 20.15 8.09 6.35
C ALA A 315 20.59 8.97 5.17
N ASP A 316 21.90 9.05 4.89
CA ASP A 316 22.44 9.78 3.75
C ASP A 316 22.04 9.14 2.41
N TYR A 317 22.15 7.82 2.27
CA TYR A 317 21.74 7.11 1.05
C TYR A 317 20.23 7.20 0.82
N LEU A 318 19.44 7.02 1.88
CA LEU A 318 17.98 7.14 1.79
C LEU A 318 17.57 8.56 1.44
N GLY A 319 18.19 9.58 2.06
CA GLY A 319 17.95 10.98 1.73
C GLY A 319 18.30 11.33 0.28
N ALA A 320 19.40 10.80 -0.26
CA ALA A 320 19.73 10.94 -1.68
C ALA A 320 18.69 10.27 -2.59
N GLY A 321 18.21 9.07 -2.22
CA GLY A 321 17.11 8.40 -2.91
C GLY A 321 15.82 9.24 -2.91
N VAL A 322 15.46 9.81 -1.76
CA VAL A 322 14.28 10.70 -1.61
C VAL A 322 14.44 11.98 -2.43
N ALA A 323 15.64 12.57 -2.46
CA ALA A 323 15.91 13.74 -3.31
C ALA A 323 15.68 13.45 -4.79
N ASN A 324 16.00 12.24 -5.27
CA ASN A 324 15.69 11.84 -6.65
C ASN A 324 14.17 11.82 -6.89
N LEU A 325 13.38 11.30 -5.95
CA LEU A 325 11.92 11.32 -6.05
C LEU A 325 11.37 12.75 -6.11
N ILE A 326 11.91 13.64 -5.27
CA ILE A 326 11.53 15.06 -5.25
C ILE A 326 11.85 15.72 -6.60
N ASN A 327 13.07 15.54 -7.11
CA ASN A 327 13.50 16.15 -8.36
C ASN A 327 12.76 15.62 -9.59
N LEU A 328 12.39 14.33 -9.59
CA LEU A 328 11.71 13.70 -10.73
C LEU A 328 10.21 13.95 -10.75
N PHE A 329 9.55 13.93 -9.58
CA PHE A 329 8.08 13.93 -9.50
C PHE A 329 7.49 15.22 -8.93
N ASN A 330 8.29 16.06 -8.27
CA ASN A 330 7.86 17.28 -7.58
C ASN A 330 6.56 17.06 -6.75
N PRO A 331 6.55 16.08 -5.82
CA PRO A 331 5.34 15.74 -5.09
C PRO A 331 5.04 16.73 -3.97
N GLU A 332 3.79 16.77 -3.52
CA GLU A 332 3.37 17.46 -2.30
C GLU A 332 3.90 16.71 -1.06
N ARG A 333 3.93 15.37 -1.13
CA ARG A 333 4.35 14.49 -0.03
C ARG A 333 5.25 13.36 -0.50
N VAL A 334 6.28 13.05 0.28
CA VAL A 334 7.01 11.78 0.26
C VAL A 334 6.74 11.07 1.58
N VAL A 335 6.03 9.96 1.54
CA VAL A 335 5.69 9.16 2.72
C VAL A 335 6.59 7.92 2.73
N LEU A 336 7.36 7.74 3.80
CA LEU A 336 8.23 6.60 3.99
C LEU A 336 7.50 5.55 4.83
N GLY A 337 7.30 4.36 4.28
CA GLY A 337 6.62 3.25 4.93
C GLY A 337 7.42 1.95 4.86
N GLY A 338 6.86 0.88 5.43
CA GLY A 338 7.53 -0.41 5.55
C GLY A 338 8.25 -0.59 6.88
N TRP A 339 8.38 -1.85 7.28
CA TRP A 339 8.83 -2.22 8.62
C TRP A 339 10.24 -1.68 8.94
N ALA A 340 11.16 -1.66 7.97
CA ALA A 340 12.55 -1.28 8.21
C ALA A 340 12.68 0.22 8.45
N VAL A 341 11.94 1.06 7.71
CA VAL A 341 11.89 2.50 7.98
C VAL A 341 11.22 2.79 9.33
N MET A 342 10.19 2.04 9.71
CA MET A 342 9.57 2.21 11.03
C MET A 342 10.55 1.86 12.16
N ALA A 343 11.33 0.79 12.02
CA ALA A 343 12.40 0.45 12.97
C ALA A 343 13.52 1.51 13.01
N LEU A 344 13.68 2.28 11.93
CA LEU A 344 14.68 3.33 11.77
C LEU A 344 14.08 4.75 11.85
N ALA A 345 12.89 4.90 12.44
CA ALA A 345 12.15 6.16 12.45
C ALA A 345 12.93 7.35 13.04
N GLU A 346 13.85 7.08 13.98
CA GLU A 346 14.73 8.10 14.57
C GLU A 346 15.66 8.77 13.53
N LEU A 347 15.89 8.14 12.38
CA LEU A 347 16.74 8.68 11.31
C LEU A 347 16.00 9.68 10.42
N LEU A 348 14.68 9.84 10.54
CA LEU A 348 13.89 10.73 9.68
C LEU A 348 14.45 12.17 9.61
N PRO A 349 14.86 12.82 10.71
CA PRO A 349 15.49 14.14 10.63
C PRO A 349 16.77 14.16 9.79
N ALA A 350 17.60 13.12 9.89
CA ALA A 350 18.82 12.99 9.11
C ALA A 350 18.52 12.73 7.62
N VAL A 351 17.52 11.88 7.32
CA VAL A 351 17.03 11.63 5.95
C VAL A 351 16.53 12.92 5.31
N ARG A 352 15.72 13.72 6.03
CA ARG A 352 15.26 15.05 5.57
C ARG A 352 16.44 15.97 5.26
N ALA A 353 17.40 16.07 6.18
CA ALA A 353 18.58 16.89 5.99
C ALA A 353 19.42 16.45 4.78
N ALA A 354 19.59 15.15 4.58
CA ALA A 354 20.29 14.59 3.41
C ALA A 354 19.53 14.87 2.11
N ALA A 355 18.21 14.68 2.09
CA ALA A 355 17.37 15.02 0.94
C ALA A 355 17.48 16.51 0.58
N GLY A 356 17.45 17.41 1.57
CA GLY A 356 17.58 18.85 1.35
C GLY A 356 18.94 19.30 0.80
N ARG A 357 20.01 18.52 1.05
CA ARG A 357 21.33 18.77 0.44
C ARG A 357 21.42 18.33 -1.02
N GLN A 358 20.61 17.35 -1.43
CA GLN A 358 20.70 16.70 -2.75
C GLN A 358 19.58 17.14 -3.72
N ALA A 359 18.43 17.57 -3.20
CA ALA A 359 17.32 18.05 -4.01
C ALA A 359 17.51 19.51 -4.43
N LEU A 360 16.84 19.92 -5.52
CA LEU A 360 16.76 21.33 -5.87
C LEU A 360 16.03 22.10 -4.77
N ARG A 361 16.58 23.26 -4.38
CA ARG A 361 16.10 24.07 -3.25
C ARG A 361 14.60 24.38 -3.32
N LEU A 362 14.07 24.69 -4.50
CA LEU A 362 12.68 25.09 -4.66
C LEU A 362 11.71 23.90 -4.50
N PRO A 363 11.85 22.78 -5.23
CA PRO A 363 11.07 21.56 -4.98
C PRO A 363 11.15 21.07 -3.53
N TYR A 364 12.34 21.05 -2.93
CA TYR A 364 12.51 20.62 -1.54
C TYR A 364 11.73 21.50 -0.54
N ALA A 365 11.63 22.80 -0.79
CA ALA A 365 10.88 23.70 0.07
C ALA A 365 9.36 23.54 0.00
N GLN A 366 8.84 22.78 -0.98
CA GLN A 366 7.40 22.60 -1.24
C GLN A 366 6.87 21.22 -0.86
N VAL A 367 7.75 20.27 -0.55
CA VAL A 367 7.40 18.89 -0.24
C VAL A 367 7.49 18.62 1.27
N SER A 368 6.55 17.85 1.81
CA SER A 368 6.71 17.23 3.13
C SER A 368 7.28 15.82 3.01
N ILE A 369 8.17 15.44 3.92
CA ILE A 369 8.74 14.08 4.00
C ILE A 369 8.31 13.50 5.34
N GLU A 370 7.46 12.50 5.36
CA GLU A 370 6.80 11.99 6.57
C GLU A 370 6.93 10.47 6.67
N LEU A 371 6.68 9.90 7.85
CA LEU A 371 6.50 8.46 8.00
C LEU A 371 5.05 8.11 7.69
N GLY A 372 4.80 6.87 7.25
CA GLY A 372 3.45 6.34 7.11
C GLY A 372 2.71 6.33 8.45
N GLU A 373 1.38 6.49 8.40
CA GLU A 373 0.52 6.50 9.58
C GLU A 373 -0.08 5.12 9.88
N LEU A 374 -0.08 4.21 8.89
CA LEU A 374 -0.82 2.94 8.95
C LEU A 374 0.00 1.77 9.52
N GLY A 375 1.23 2.03 9.96
CA GLY A 375 2.07 1.01 10.58
C GLY A 375 2.68 0.01 9.59
N VAL A 376 3.09 -1.15 10.10
CA VAL A 376 3.77 -2.19 9.32
C VAL A 376 2.82 -3.04 8.48
N ASP A 377 1.53 -3.02 8.79
CA ASP A 377 0.48 -3.83 8.14
C ASP A 377 -0.15 -3.13 6.90
N ALA A 378 0.37 -1.96 6.53
CA ALA A 378 -0.21 -1.10 5.51
C ALA A 378 -0.34 -1.76 4.11
N VAL A 379 0.50 -2.76 3.81
CA VAL A 379 0.45 -3.50 2.53
C VAL A 379 -0.81 -4.36 2.45
N ALA A 380 -1.14 -5.13 3.49
CA ALA A 380 -2.31 -5.99 3.54
C ALA A 380 -3.60 -5.15 3.56
N LEU A 381 -3.65 -4.10 4.38
CA LEU A 381 -4.74 -3.11 4.36
C LEU A 381 -4.91 -2.50 2.97
N GLY A 382 -3.82 -2.11 2.33
CA GLY A 382 -3.81 -1.59 0.97
C GLY A 382 -4.32 -2.58 -0.06
N ALA A 383 -3.94 -3.85 0.08
CA ALA A 383 -4.37 -4.91 -0.82
C ALA A 383 -5.89 -5.11 -0.69
N ALA A 384 -6.44 -5.11 0.52
CA ALA A 384 -7.88 -5.16 0.76
C ALA A 384 -8.66 -4.02 0.10
N THR A 385 -8.02 -2.89 -0.21
CA THR A 385 -8.66 -1.80 -0.96
C THR A 385 -8.84 -2.09 -2.45
N LEU A 386 -8.18 -3.09 -3.03
CA LEU A 386 -8.30 -3.41 -4.47
C LEU A 386 -9.72 -3.89 -4.85
N PRO A 387 -10.32 -4.90 -4.17
CA PRO A 387 -11.73 -5.24 -4.38
C PRO A 387 -12.68 -4.06 -4.12
N ILE A 388 -12.36 -3.22 -3.14
CA ILE A 388 -13.18 -2.04 -2.81
C ILE A 388 -13.10 -1.01 -3.92
N ALA A 389 -11.92 -0.71 -4.44
CA ALA A 389 -11.75 0.22 -5.56
C ALA A 389 -12.58 -0.23 -6.77
N ARG A 390 -12.66 -1.55 -7.01
CA ARG A 390 -13.56 -2.11 -8.03
C ARG A 390 -15.04 -1.87 -7.68
N LEU A 391 -15.48 -2.17 -6.46
CA LEU A 391 -16.85 -1.90 -6.00
C LEU A 391 -17.24 -0.42 -6.14
N LEU A 392 -16.33 0.48 -5.76
CA LEU A 392 -16.51 1.93 -5.89
C LEU A 392 -16.61 2.35 -7.36
N ALA A 393 -15.73 1.84 -8.22
CA ALA A 393 -15.72 2.15 -9.66
C ALA A 393 -16.97 1.65 -10.39
N THR A 394 -17.54 0.51 -9.98
CA THR A 394 -18.78 -0.03 -10.55
C THR A 394 -20.05 0.57 -9.94
N GLY A 395 -19.91 1.44 -8.93
CA GLY A 395 -21.04 2.06 -8.23
C GLY A 395 -21.82 1.07 -7.36
N GLY A 396 -21.14 0.11 -6.73
CA GLY A 396 -21.74 -0.85 -5.80
C GLY A 396 -22.11 -2.21 -6.41
N VAL A 397 -21.78 -2.46 -7.69
CA VAL A 397 -22.11 -3.73 -8.36
C VAL A 397 -20.98 -4.74 -8.14
N ARG A 398 -21.30 -5.89 -7.55
CA ARG A 398 -20.34 -6.97 -7.23
C ARG A 398 -19.95 -7.89 -8.41
N ARG A 399 -20.26 -7.53 -9.67
CA ARG A 399 -19.99 -8.36 -10.86
C ARG A 399 -18.96 -7.76 -11.80
#